data_AF-A0A1C3NCM7-F1
#
_entry.id   AF-A0A1C3NCM7-F1
#
_cell.length_a   1.000
_cell.length_b   1.000
_cell.length_c   1.000
_cell.angle_alpha   90.00
_cell.angle_beta   90.00
_cell.angle_gamma   90.00
#
_symmetry.space_group_name_H-M   'P 1'
#
loop_
_entity.id
_entity.type
_entity.pdbx_description
1 polymer ?
#
loop_
_entity_poly.entity_id
_entity_poly.type
_entity_poly.pdbx_seq_one_letter_code
_entity_poly.pdbx_strand_id
1 'polypeptide(L)'
;MLHAHADSSHNEHLNVIFEDVRAVKLCPSYDPLILQPAEHDTRANILAFARIPERHLARYLCLTLPTTDTEPGFIACAQVTVLANTVTDPGDAYTWNAYSRLLHQLREPTPT
;
A
#
# COMPACT_ATOMS: atom_id res chain seq x y z
N MET A 1 -7.43 0.64 1.67
CA MET A 1 -7.13 1.44 0.48
C MET A 1 -6.55 2.76 0.96
N LEU A 2 -5.49 3.25 0.31
CA LEU A 2 -4.92 4.58 0.55
C LEU A 2 -5.16 5.46 -0.67
N HIS A 3 -5.34 6.75 -0.44
CA HIS A 3 -5.60 7.74 -1.47
C HIS A 3 -4.49 8.78 -1.46
N ALA A 4 -4.00 9.15 -2.64
CA ALA A 4 -3.01 10.20 -2.82
C ALA A 4 -3.37 11.08 -4.02
N HIS A 5 -2.83 12.29 -4.03
CA HIS A 5 -2.90 13.20 -5.16
C HIS A 5 -1.54 13.21 -5.85
N ALA A 6 -1.51 13.08 -7.18
CA ALA A 6 -0.25 13.06 -7.93
C ALA A 6 0.40 14.45 -7.98
N ASP A 7 -0.40 15.52 -8.05
CA ASP A 7 0.00 16.92 -7.92
C ASP A 7 -1.24 17.79 -7.62
N SER A 8 -1.04 18.94 -6.97
CA SER A 8 -2.03 19.99 -6.75
C SER A 8 -2.62 20.60 -8.03
N SER A 9 -1.95 20.43 -9.17
CA SER A 9 -2.31 21.05 -10.45
C SER A 9 -3.10 20.16 -11.41
N HIS A 10 -3.17 18.85 -11.16
CA HIS A 10 -3.84 17.88 -12.02
C HIS A 10 -4.92 17.13 -11.23
N ASN A 11 -6.13 16.98 -11.81
CA ASN A 11 -7.22 16.15 -11.27
C ASN A 11 -6.91 14.63 -11.35
N GLU A 12 -5.64 14.23 -11.23
CA GLU A 12 -5.21 12.84 -11.23
C GLU A 12 -5.08 12.36 -9.78
N HIS A 13 -5.99 11.46 -9.42
CA HIS A 13 -6.04 10.84 -8.10
C HIS A 13 -5.40 9.46 -8.18
N LEU A 14 -4.57 9.14 -7.21
CA LEU A 14 -3.94 7.83 -7.06
C LEU A 14 -4.65 7.03 -5.98
N ASN A 15 -5.01 5.79 -6.31
CA ASN A 15 -5.60 4.84 -5.39
C ASN A 15 -4.62 3.68 -5.20
N VAL A 16 -4.24 3.40 -3.96
CA VAL A 16 -3.39 2.26 -3.59
C VAL A 16 -4.23 1.23 -2.85
N ILE A 17 -4.41 0.08 -3.49
CA ILE A 17 -5.20 -1.05 -3.01
C ILE A 17 -4.23 -2.09 -2.46
N PHE A 18 -4.55 -2.62 -1.28
CA PHE A 18 -3.81 -3.69 -0.62
C PHE A 18 -4.72 -4.90 -0.51
N GLU A 19 -4.32 -6.03 -1.07
CA GLU A 19 -5.10 -7.26 -1.09
C GLU A 19 -4.55 -8.28 -0.10
N ASP A 20 -5.44 -9.10 0.49
CA ASP A 20 -5.11 -10.06 1.54
C ASP A 20 -4.32 -9.43 2.71
N VAL A 21 -4.78 -8.29 3.21
CA VAL A 21 -4.12 -7.60 4.34
C VAL A 21 -4.20 -8.46 5.60
N ARG A 22 -3.05 -8.72 6.22
CA ARG A 22 -2.92 -9.47 7.48
C ARG A 22 -2.70 -8.59 8.69
N ALA A 23 -1.99 -7.49 8.49
CA ALA A 23 -1.75 -6.53 9.54
C ALA A 23 -1.52 -5.15 8.95
N VAL A 24 -1.91 -4.14 9.71
CA VAL A 24 -1.78 -2.74 9.31
C VAL A 24 -1.63 -1.87 10.54
N LYS A 25 -0.73 -0.89 10.45
CA LYS A 25 -0.61 0.23 11.37
C LYS A 25 -0.41 1.47 10.52
N LEU A 26 -1.36 2.40 10.58
CA LEU A 26 -1.34 3.59 9.75
C LEU A 26 -1.61 4.85 10.57
N CYS A 27 -1.01 5.95 10.12
CA CYS A 27 -1.35 7.29 10.54
C CYS A 27 -2.57 7.79 9.75
N PRO A 28 -3.32 8.78 10.26
CA PRO A 28 -4.44 9.38 9.53
C PRO A 28 -4.03 10.00 8.19
N SER A 29 -2.78 10.46 8.07
CA SER A 29 -2.24 11.10 6.86
C SER A 29 -0.73 10.91 6.77
N TYR A 30 -0.24 10.94 5.53
CA TYR A 30 1.19 10.91 5.19
C TYR A 30 1.46 12.03 4.19
N ASP A 31 2.50 12.83 4.45
CA ASP A 31 2.96 13.87 3.53
C ASP A 31 4.50 13.92 3.53
N PRO A 32 5.17 13.32 2.53
CA PRO A 32 4.61 12.59 1.38
C PRO A 32 4.17 11.14 1.72
N LEU A 33 3.30 10.54 0.89
CA LEU A 33 2.99 9.11 0.95
C LEU A 33 4.09 8.29 0.27
N ILE A 34 4.95 7.64 1.05
CA ILE A 34 6.01 6.76 0.55
C ILE A 34 5.76 5.34 1.03
N LEU A 35 5.73 4.38 0.10
CA LEU A 35 5.68 2.94 0.39
C LEU A 35 7.03 2.33 0.05
N GLN A 36 7.67 1.71 1.04
CA GLN A 36 8.96 1.04 0.85
C GLN A 36 8.92 -0.39 1.42
N PRO A 37 9.70 -1.32 0.85
CA PRO A 37 9.89 -2.64 1.47
C PRO A 37 10.40 -2.50 2.90
N ALA A 38 9.89 -3.33 3.81
CA ALA A 38 10.43 -3.42 5.16
C ALA A 38 11.85 -4.01 5.13
N GLU A 39 12.75 -3.43 5.91
CA GLU A 39 14.07 -4.02 6.18
C GLU A 39 13.93 -5.38 6.88
N HIS A 40 14.99 -6.19 6.87
CA HIS A 40 14.94 -7.58 7.31
C HIS A 40 14.34 -7.78 8.71
N ASP A 41 14.82 -7.02 9.69
CA ASP A 41 14.37 -7.13 11.09
C ASP A 41 12.95 -6.58 11.27
N THR A 42 12.64 -5.46 10.61
CA THR A 42 11.29 -4.87 10.61
C THR A 42 10.29 -5.82 9.96
N ARG A 43 10.67 -6.47 8.86
CA ARG A 43 9.88 -7.50 8.19
C ARG A 43 9.59 -8.66 9.13
N ALA A 44 10.60 -9.19 9.82
CA ALA A 44 10.41 -10.26 10.79
C ALA A 44 9.42 -9.87 11.90
N ASN A 45 9.54 -8.65 12.43
CA ASN A 45 8.61 -8.13 13.46
C ASN A 45 7.18 -7.98 12.93
N ILE A 46 7.00 -7.44 11.72
CA ILE A 46 5.68 -7.30 11.08
C ILE A 46 5.03 -8.67 10.88
N LEU A 47 5.78 -9.66 10.39
CA LEU A 47 5.27 -11.01 10.15
C LEU A 47 4.88 -11.72 11.46
N ALA A 48 5.69 -11.55 12.51
CA ALA A 48 5.39 -12.06 13.84
C ALA A 48 4.12 -11.39 14.42
N PHE A 49 4.00 -10.07 14.29
CA PHE A 49 2.82 -9.32 14.69
C PHE A 49 1.56 -9.79 13.94
N ALA A 50 1.68 -9.99 12.63
CA ALA A 50 0.61 -10.48 11.76
C ALA A 50 0.24 -11.96 11.98
N ARG A 51 1.02 -12.69 12.79
CA ARG A 51 0.86 -14.12 13.10
C ARG A 51 0.71 -14.97 11.84
N ILE A 52 1.46 -14.64 10.78
CA ILE A 52 1.39 -15.36 9.51
C ILE A 52 2.13 -16.70 9.68
N PRO A 53 1.49 -17.85 9.34
CA PRO A 53 2.17 -19.13 9.40
C PRO A 53 3.42 -19.17 8.51
N GLU A 54 4.49 -19.82 8.97
CA GLU A 54 5.78 -19.89 8.27
C GLU A 54 5.67 -20.28 6.80
N ARG A 55 4.86 -21.30 6.50
CA ARG A 55 4.56 -21.79 5.14
C ARG A 55 3.95 -20.74 4.18
N HIS A 56 3.49 -19.61 4.70
CA HIS A 56 2.88 -18.55 3.92
C HIS A 56 3.71 -17.25 3.91
N LEU A 57 4.81 -17.16 4.67
CA LEU A 57 5.59 -15.92 4.79
C LEU A 57 6.11 -15.40 3.45
N ALA A 58 6.48 -16.30 2.53
CA ALA A 58 6.95 -15.93 1.20
C ALA A 58 5.87 -15.32 0.30
N ARG A 59 4.59 -15.32 0.70
CA ARG A 59 3.48 -14.75 -0.08
C ARG A 59 3.15 -13.32 0.30
N TYR A 60 3.68 -12.81 1.42
CA TYR A 60 3.29 -11.51 1.95
C TYR A 60 4.41 -10.50 1.81
N LEU A 61 4.08 -9.39 1.17
CA LEU A 61 4.82 -8.15 1.21
C LEU A 61 4.70 -7.54 2.60
N CYS A 62 5.83 -7.12 3.16
CA CYS A 62 5.87 -6.23 4.30
C CYS A 62 6.36 -4.87 3.83
N LEU A 63 5.49 -3.87 3.95
CA LEU A 63 5.75 -2.50 3.53
C LEU A 63 5.77 -1.59 4.75
N THR A 64 6.64 -0.59 4.72
CA THR A 64 6.66 0.48 5.73
C THR A 64 6.32 1.82 5.10
N LEU A 65 5.77 2.70 5.92
CA LEU A 65 5.44 4.08 5.60
C LEU A 65 6.22 4.98 6.56
N PRO A 66 7.40 5.48 6.15
CA PRO A 66 8.24 6.28 7.03
C PRO A 66 7.55 7.60 7.39
N THR A 67 7.76 8.03 8.63
CA THR A 67 7.28 9.29 9.20
C THR A 67 8.42 9.92 10.00
N THR A 68 8.60 11.24 9.91
CA THR A 68 9.74 11.94 10.53
C THR A 68 9.72 11.92 12.05
N ASP A 69 8.54 12.06 12.64
CA ASP A 69 8.40 12.36 14.08
C ASP A 69 7.65 11.28 14.88
N THR A 70 7.26 10.19 14.22
CA THR A 70 6.49 9.10 14.83
C THR A 70 6.96 7.75 14.33
N GLU A 71 6.59 6.69 15.05
CA GLU A 71 6.89 5.33 14.64
C GLU A 71 6.32 5.06 13.23
N PRO A 72 7.11 4.49 12.30
CA PRO A 72 6.66 4.22 10.95
C PRO A 72 5.38 3.40 10.90
N GLY A 73 4.51 3.71 9.95
CA GLY A 73 3.40 2.85 9.59
C GLY A 73 3.89 1.57 8.92
N PHE A 74 3.06 0.54 8.89
CA PHE A 74 3.33 -0.67 8.14
C PHE A 74 2.06 -1.32 7.60
N ILE A 75 2.24 -2.12 6.54
CA ILE A 75 1.22 -2.97 5.96
C ILE A 75 1.83 -4.33 5.62
N ALA A 76 1.17 -5.42 6.04
CA ALA A 76 1.44 -6.77 5.58
C ALA A 76 0.29 -7.22 4.66
N CYS A 77 0.57 -7.48 3.39
CA CYS A 77 -0.44 -7.81 2.37
C CYS A 77 0.15 -8.76 1.31
N ALA A 78 -0.68 -9.47 0.55
CA ALA A 78 -0.17 -10.35 -0.51
C ALA A 78 0.18 -9.56 -1.78
N GLN A 79 -0.54 -8.47 -2.03
CA GLN A 79 -0.39 -7.67 -3.24
C GLN A 79 -0.71 -6.20 -2.97
N VAL A 80 -0.03 -5.32 -3.71
CA VAL A 80 -0.35 -3.90 -3.82
C VAL A 80 -0.65 -3.54 -5.26
N THR A 81 -1.73 -2.82 -5.49
CA THR A 81 -2.15 -2.33 -6.80
C THR A 81 -2.28 -0.80 -6.74
N VAL A 82 -1.55 -0.10 -7.59
CA VAL A 82 -1.61 1.37 -7.72
C VAL A 82 -2.37 1.71 -8.98
N LEU A 83 -3.45 2.47 -8.83
CA LEU A 83 -4.32 2.93 -9.89
C LEU A 83 -4.28 4.46 -9.99
N ALA A 84 -4.38 4.98 -11.20
CA ALA A 84 -4.70 6.38 -11.46
C ALA A 84 -6.15 6.50 -11.91
N ASN A 85 -6.86 7.47 -11.33
CA ASN A 85 -8.18 7.91 -11.77
C ASN A 85 -8.06 9.36 -12.26
N THR A 86 -8.56 9.62 -13.46
CA THR A 86 -8.79 10.98 -13.93
C THR A 86 -10.22 11.36 -13.55
N VAL A 87 -10.36 12.33 -12.65
CA VAL A 87 -11.66 12.63 -12.04
C VAL A 87 -12.41 13.67 -12.87
N THR A 88 -13.53 13.26 -13.47
CA THR A 88 -14.53 14.17 -14.06
C THR A 88 -15.66 14.51 -13.09
N ASP A 89 -15.89 13.66 -12.07
CA ASP A 89 -16.89 13.83 -11.00
C ASP A 89 -16.24 13.65 -9.62
N PRO A 90 -16.30 14.63 -8.70
CA PRO A 90 -15.72 14.55 -7.36
C PRO A 90 -16.15 13.33 -6.52
N GLY A 91 -17.32 12.74 -6.81
CA GLY A 91 -17.81 11.54 -6.12
C GLY A 91 -17.05 10.25 -6.47
N ASP A 92 -16.36 10.23 -7.62
CA ASP A 92 -15.72 9.03 -8.18
C ASP A 92 -14.20 8.99 -7.99
N ALA A 93 -13.62 10.00 -7.37
CA ALA A 93 -12.17 10.13 -7.21
C ALA A 93 -11.50 8.94 -6.51
N TYR A 94 -12.23 8.32 -5.60
CA TYR A 94 -11.72 7.30 -4.68
C TYR A 94 -12.30 5.91 -4.94
N THR A 95 -13.06 5.77 -6.03
CA THR A 95 -13.75 4.52 -6.38
C THR A 95 -12.98 3.82 -7.49
N TRP A 96 -12.76 2.51 -7.34
CA TRP A 96 -12.30 1.68 -8.45
C TRP A 96 -13.46 1.53 -9.45
N ASN A 97 -13.32 2.10 -10.64
CA ASN A 97 -14.33 2.06 -11.67
C ASN A 97 -13.71 1.80 -13.06
N ALA A 98 -14.53 1.84 -14.12
CA ALA A 98 -14.10 1.59 -15.49
C ALA A 98 -13.07 2.62 -16.01
N TYR A 99 -12.91 3.76 -15.34
CA TYR A 99 -11.97 4.82 -15.69
C TYR A 99 -10.64 4.70 -14.93
N SER A 100 -10.51 3.70 -14.03
CA SER A 100 -9.26 3.43 -13.33
C SER A 100 -8.22 2.79 -14.25
N ARG A 101 -7.05 3.43 -14.34
CA ARG A 101 -5.89 2.92 -15.07
C ARG A 101 -4.89 2.30 -14.10
N LEU A 102 -4.51 1.04 -14.33
CA LEU A 102 -3.42 0.41 -13.59
C LEU A 102 -2.08 1.09 -13.89
N LEU A 103 -1.40 1.56 -12.84
CA LEU A 103 -0.03 2.08 -12.94
C LEU A 103 0.99 1.03 -12.53
N HIS A 104 0.80 0.40 -11.37
CA HIS A 104 1.72 -0.58 -10.82
C HIS A 104 1.01 -1.71 -10.08
N GLN A 105 1.62 -2.89 -10.10
CA GLN A 105 1.21 -4.05 -9.31
C GLN A 105 2.45 -4.70 -8.69
N LEU A 106 2.42 -4.92 -7.38
CA LEU A 106 3.51 -5.50 -6.60
C LEU A 106 3.01 -6.74 -5.88
N ARG A 107 3.79 -7.81 -5.93
CA ARG A 107 3.58 -9.07 -5.20
C ARG A 107 4.93 -9.69 -4.89
N GLU A 108 5.04 -10.51 -3.84
CA GLU A 108 6.25 -11.29 -3.61
C GLU A 108 6.48 -12.24 -4.82
N PRO A 109 7.72 -12.37 -5.32
CA PRO A 109 8.04 -13.34 -6.36
C PRO A 109 7.74 -14.74 -5.85
N THR A 110 6.99 -15.51 -6.63
CA THR A 110 6.72 -16.91 -6.29
C THR A 110 8.05 -17.68 -6.36
N PRO A 111 8.48 -18.37 -5.30
CA PRO A 111 9.66 -19.22 -5.39
C PRO A 111 9.37 -20.34 -6.41
N THR A 112 10.18 -20.39 -7.48
CA THR A 112 10.20 -21.46 -8.49
C THR A 112 10.77 -22.75 -7.93
#